data_AF-A0A7W1QXW4-F1
#
_entry.id   AF-A0A7W1QXW4-F1
#
_cell.length_a   1.000
_cell.length_b   1.000
_cell.length_c   1.000
_cell.angle_alpha   90.00
_cell.angle_beta   90.00
_cell.angle_gamma   90.00
#
_symmetry.space_group_name_H-M   'P 1'
#
loop_
_entity.id
_entity.type
_entity.pdbx_description
1 polymer ?
#
loop_
_entity_poly.entity_id
_entity_poly.type
_entity_poly.pdbx_seq_one_letter_code
_entity_poly.pdbx_strand_id
1 'polypeptide(L)'
;MTPTEILTEIQKLPLGEIQKVSQGVNQLLDKDDLEQREKEFAEYLLQKGAIEKIPPCDETDEEFAEIEPIEFEGEPLSEQIIRERI
;
A
#
# COMPACT_ATOMS: atom_id res chain seq x y z
N MET A 1 15.85 -21.84 2.79
CA MET A 1 16.18 -21.18 4.08
C MET A 1 14.89 -20.68 4.68
N THR A 2 14.57 -21.07 5.90
CA THR A 2 13.35 -20.63 6.59
C THR A 2 13.64 -19.34 7.39
N PRO A 3 12.62 -18.50 7.68
CA PRO A 3 12.81 -17.30 8.51
C PRO A 3 13.42 -17.63 9.89
N THR A 4 13.09 -18.79 10.43
CA THR A 4 13.60 -19.31 11.69
C THR A 4 15.10 -19.63 11.60
N GLU A 5 15.55 -20.25 10.52
CA GLU A 5 16.98 -20.50 10.29
C GLU A 5 17.78 -19.20 10.23
N ILE A 6 17.24 -18.17 9.56
CA ILE A 6 17.88 -16.86 9.43
C ILE A 6 18.04 -16.17 10.80
N LEU A 7 17.00 -16.17 11.63
CA LEU A 7 17.08 -15.61 12.99
C LEU A 7 18.10 -16.34 13.87
N THR A 8 18.19 -17.66 13.72
CA THR A 8 19.13 -18.48 14.48
C THR A 8 20.58 -18.18 14.11
N GLU A 9 20.85 -17.88 12.83
CA GLU A 9 22.18 -17.46 12.38
C GLU A 9 22.53 -16.04 12.83
N ILE A 10 21.57 -15.10 12.79
CA ILE A 10 21.78 -13.71 13.25
C ILE A 10 22.15 -13.68 14.74
N GLN A 11 21.55 -14.55 15.56
CA GLN A 11 21.85 -14.64 17.00
C GLN A 11 23.29 -15.10 17.32
N LYS A 12 23.97 -15.76 16.38
CA LYS A 12 25.36 -16.22 16.55
C LYS A 12 26.38 -15.13 16.23
N LEU A 13 25.95 -14.01 15.63
CA LEU A 13 26.83 -12.94 15.21
C LEU A 13 27.33 -12.13 16.42
N PRO A 14 28.54 -11.55 16.34
CA PRO A 14 29.01 -10.59 17.33
C PRO A 14 28.14 -9.32 17.32
N LEU A 15 28.08 -8.65 18.47
CA LEU A 15 27.23 -7.46 18.69
C LEU A 15 27.37 -6.38 17.61
N GLY A 16 28.59 -6.14 17.13
CA GLY A 16 28.85 -5.15 16.07
C GLY A 16 28.28 -5.55 14.70
N GLU A 17 28.16 -6.85 14.42
CA GLU A 17 27.52 -7.33 13.18
C GLU A 17 26.01 -7.38 13.30
N ILE A 18 25.47 -7.73 14.48
CA ILE A 18 24.03 -7.61 14.77
C ILE A 18 23.56 -6.17 14.56
N GLN A 19 24.34 -5.18 14.99
CA GLN A 19 24.02 -3.76 14.77
C GLN A 19 23.97 -3.38 13.28
N LYS A 20 24.92 -3.87 12.47
CA LYS A 20 24.93 -3.63 11.02
C LYS A 20 23.73 -4.28 10.33
N VAL A 21 23.40 -5.52 10.69
CA VAL A 21 22.22 -6.23 10.18
C VAL A 21 20.95 -5.48 10.56
N SER A 22 20.82 -5.06 11.82
CA SER A 22 19.68 -4.28 12.29
C SER A 22 19.54 -2.94 11.55
N GLN A 23 20.63 -2.21 11.33
CA GLN A 23 20.62 -0.97 10.55
C GLN A 23 20.18 -1.20 9.10
N GLY A 24 20.71 -2.22 8.42
CA GLY A 24 20.31 -2.54 7.05
C GLY A 24 18.85 -2.98 6.95
N VAL A 25 18.36 -3.75 7.92
CA VAL A 25 16.94 -4.14 7.99
C VAL A 25 16.06 -2.94 8.25
N ASN A 26 16.43 -2.02 9.14
CA ASN A 26 15.66 -0.80 9.37
C ASN A 26 15.64 0.10 8.14
N GLN A 27 16.74 0.22 7.39
CA GLN A 27 16.77 0.95 6.12
C GLN A 27 15.87 0.32 5.04
N LEU A 28 15.74 -1.01 5.02
CA LEU A 28 14.81 -1.72 4.14
C LEU A 28 13.33 -1.65 4.59
N LEU A 29 13.10 -1.34 5.88
CA LEU A 29 11.78 -1.19 6.47
C LEU A 29 11.32 0.27 6.50
N ASP A 30 12.23 1.24 6.30
CA ASP A 30 11.88 2.64 6.14
C ASP A 30 10.93 2.75 4.94
N LYS A 31 9.74 3.28 5.23
CA LYS A 31 8.57 3.27 4.36
C LYS A 31 8.66 4.25 3.19
N ASP A 32 9.79 4.93 3.05
CA ASP A 32 10.04 5.91 1.99
C ASP A 32 10.24 5.28 0.60
N ASP A 33 10.23 3.95 0.50
CA ASP A 33 10.41 3.20 -0.76
C ASP A 33 9.08 2.65 -1.33
N LEU A 34 7.94 3.06 -0.79
CA LEU A 34 6.62 2.56 -1.21
C LEU A 34 6.28 3.03 -2.63
N GLU A 35 6.48 4.33 -2.92
CA GLU A 35 6.30 4.89 -4.26
C GLU A 35 7.21 4.21 -5.29
N GLN A 36 8.47 3.98 -4.91
CA GLN A 36 9.44 3.35 -5.80
C GLN A 36 9.09 1.88 -6.06
N ARG A 37 8.60 1.15 -5.06
CA ARG A 37 8.05 -0.21 -5.24
C ARG A 37 6.79 -0.26 -6.09
N GLU A 38 5.87 0.69 -5.92
CA GLU A 38 4.67 0.79 -6.75
C GLU A 38 5.03 1.04 -8.21
N LYS A 39 6.03 1.90 -8.44
CA LYS A 39 6.59 2.14 -9.78
C LYS A 39 7.21 0.88 -10.38
N GLU A 40 8.07 0.19 -9.62
CA GLU A 40 8.68 -1.08 -10.06
C GLU A 40 7.61 -2.14 -10.39
N PHE A 41 6.54 -2.20 -9.62
CA PHE A 41 5.43 -3.12 -9.85
C PHE A 41 4.62 -2.74 -11.11
N ALA A 42 4.34 -1.46 -11.33
CA ALA A 42 3.67 -0.99 -12.53
C ALA A 42 4.49 -1.30 -13.80
N GLU A 43 5.81 -1.11 -13.75
CA GLU A 43 6.74 -1.48 -14.84
C GLU A 43 6.73 -2.99 -15.10
N TYR A 44 6.71 -3.80 -14.05
CA TYR A 44 6.59 -5.25 -14.17
C TYR A 44 5.29 -5.67 -14.87
N LEU A 45 4.15 -5.07 -14.53
CA LEU A 45 2.86 -5.36 -15.16
C LEU A 45 2.85 -4.98 -16.64
N LEU A 46 3.46 -3.84 -16.99
CA LEU A 46 3.62 -3.41 -18.38
C LEU A 46 4.47 -4.40 -19.18
N GLN A 47 5.60 -4.85 -18.62
CA GLN A 47 6.48 -5.83 -19.27
C GLN A 47 5.77 -7.18 -19.51
N LYS A 48 4.89 -7.58 -18.60
CA LYS A 48 4.09 -8.81 -18.74
C LYS A 48 2.91 -8.67 -19.71
N GLY A 49 2.66 -7.46 -20.23
CA GLY A 49 1.51 -7.17 -21.10
C GLY A 49 0.18 -7.27 -20.37
N ALA A 50 0.19 -7.20 -19.03
CA ALA A 50 -1.03 -7.16 -18.23
C ALA A 50 -1.72 -5.80 -18.34
N ILE A 51 -0.95 -4.75 -18.59
CA ILE A 51 -1.40 -3.38 -18.90
C ILE A 51 -0.70 -2.89 -20.17
N GLU A 52 -1.37 -2.04 -20.95
CA GLU A 52 -0.81 -1.47 -22.19
C GLU A 52 0.07 -0.23 -21.94
N LYS A 53 -0.23 0.53 -20.88
CA LYS A 53 0.52 1.71 -20.46
C LYS A 53 0.36 1.95 -18.97
N ILE A 54 1.35 2.59 -18.35
CA ILE A 54 1.26 3.09 -16.97
C ILE A 54 0.48 4.41 -17.04
N PRO A 55 -0.66 4.55 -16.33
CA PRO A 55 -1.38 5.82 -16.30
C PRO A 55 -0.50 6.90 -15.64
N PRO A 56 -0.58 8.16 -16.09
CA PRO A 56 0.08 9.25 -15.37
C PRO A 56 -0.45 9.31 -13.93
N CYS A 57 0.42 9.57 -12.96
CA CYS A 57 -0.06 10.02 -11.66
C CYS A 57 -0.72 11.37 -11.89
N ASP A 58 -2.02 11.47 -11.63
CA ASP A 58 -2.69 12.76 -11.63
C ASP A 58 -2.08 13.58 -10.48
N GLU A 59 -1.26 14.58 -10.80
CA GLU A 59 -0.69 15.53 -9.82
C GLU A 59 -1.80 16.39 -9.16
N THR A 60 -3.03 16.29 -9.65
CA THR A 60 -4.19 17.07 -9.24
C THR A 60 -5.14 16.23 -8.39
N ASP A 61 -4.72 15.92 -7.17
CA ASP A 61 -5.66 15.61 -6.07
C ASP A 61 -6.64 16.79 -5.83
N GLU A 62 -6.40 17.94 -6.47
CA GLU A 62 -7.33 19.06 -6.61
C GLU A 62 -8.67 18.66 -7.25
N GLU A 63 -8.70 17.77 -8.26
CA GLU A 63 -9.98 17.34 -8.87
C GLU A 63 -10.81 16.46 -7.92
N PHE A 64 -10.18 15.72 -7.02
CA PHE A 64 -10.88 14.97 -5.97
C PHE A 64 -11.38 15.89 -4.83
N ALA A 65 -10.65 16.97 -4.55
CA ALA A 65 -11.07 17.99 -3.57
C ALA A 65 -12.26 18.83 -4.05
N GLU A 66 -12.48 18.93 -5.37
CA GLU A 66 -13.60 19.64 -5.99
C GLU A 66 -14.90 18.81 -6.10
N ILE A 67 -14.87 17.52 -5.75
CA ILE A 67 -16.08 16.69 -5.72
C ILE A 67 -16.92 17.07 -4.50
N GLU A 68 -17.89 17.96 -4.70
CA GLU A 68 -18.92 18.21 -3.69
C GLU A 68 -19.75 16.93 -3.46
N PRO A 69 -19.93 16.49 -2.20
CA PRO A 69 -20.81 15.38 -1.88
C PRO A 69 -22.22 15.67 -2.40
N ILE A 70 -22.81 14.72 -3.12
CA ILE A 70 -24.20 14.84 -3.56
C ILE A 70 -25.09 14.73 -2.32
N GLU A 71 -25.73 15.84 -1.94
CA GLU A 71 -26.79 15.83 -0.93
C GLU A 71 -28.04 15.18 -1.52
N PHE A 72 -28.48 14.08 -0.93
CA PHE A 72 -29.72 13.42 -1.31
C PHE A 72 -30.87 13.96 -0.47
N GLU A 73 -31.85 14.61 -1.10
CA GLU A 73 -33.12 14.96 -0.45
C GLU A 73 -34.01 13.71 -0.32
N GLY A 74 -33.89 13.00 0.80
CA GLY A 74 -34.75 11.86 1.12
C GLY A 74 -34.20 11.00 2.26
N GLU A 75 -35.09 10.27 2.94
CA GLU A 75 -34.67 9.26 3.91
C GLU A 75 -33.93 8.12 3.17
N PRO A 76 -32.83 7.59 3.74
CA PRO A 76 -32.12 6.45 3.15
C PRO A 76 -33.06 5.28 2.87
N LEU A 77 -32.86 4.60 1.73
CA LEU A 77 -33.63 3.39 1.38
C LEU A 77 -33.63 2.34 2.51
N SER A 78 -32.55 2.25 3.28
CA SER A 78 -32.46 1.39 4.46
C SER A 78 -33.53 1.72 5.52
N GLU A 79 -33.82 3.00 5.76
CA GLU A 79 -34.85 3.41 6.72
C GLU A 79 -36.25 3.17 6.17
N GLN A 80 -36.45 3.37 4.86
CA GLN A 80 -37.72 3.08 4.19
C GLN A 80 -38.06 1.57 4.27
N ILE A 81 -37.09 0.69 3.98
CA ILE A 81 -37.28 -0.76 4.02
C ILE A 81 -37.62 -1.27 5.43
N ILE A 82 -37.08 -0.65 6.48
CA ILE A 82 -37.37 -1.05 7.88
C ILE A 82 -38.83 -0.76 8.24
N ARG A 83 -39.38 0.38 7.80
CA ARG A 83 -40.78 0.75 8.08
C ARG A 83 -41.79 -0.14 7.38
N GLU A 84 -41.51 -0.58 6.15
CA GLU A 84 -42.44 -1.43 5.38
C GLU A 84 -42.54 -2.87 5.89
N ARG A 85 -41.66 -3.29 6.82
CA ARG A 85 -41.62 -4.65 7.38
C ARG A 85 -42.17 -4.76 8.82
N ILE A 86 -42.70 -3.68 9.38
CA ILE A 86 -43.39 -3.64 10.69
C ILE A 86 -44.90 -3.53 10.43
#